data_AF-A0AA42W7P0-F1
#
_entry.id   AF-A0AA42W7P0-F1
#
_cell.length_a   1.000
_cell.length_b   1.000
_cell.length_c   1.000
_cell.angle_alpha   90.00
_cell.angle_beta   90.00
_cell.angle_gamma   90.00
#
_symmetry.space_group_name_H-M   'P 1'
#
loop_
_entity.id
_entity.type
_entity.pdbx_description
1 polymer ?
#
loop_
_entity_poly.entity_id
_entity_poly.type
_entity_poly.pdbx_seq_one_letter_code
_entity_poly.pdbx_strand_id
1 'polypeptide(L)'
;MVRGDWVLKTMAAVVIALYVALLAIQPGGEGWGYGWNVIGFLLYAVPGALLAGAVAAWRSRKLLMRGTWVSRIAIYGSVAFPLVAAIIARIKL
;
A
#
# COMPACT_ATOMS: atom_id res chain seq x y z
N MET A 1 -11.94 23.27 0.88
CA MET A 1 -11.72 21.81 1.03
C MET A 1 -13.07 21.12 1.11
N VAL A 2 -13.36 20.19 0.20
CA VAL A 2 -14.61 19.41 0.27
C VAL A 2 -14.49 18.41 1.42
N ARG A 3 -15.53 18.30 2.25
CA ARG A 3 -15.64 17.44 3.44
C ARG A 3 -15.58 15.96 3.04
N GLY A 4 -14.40 15.46 2.67
CA GLY A 4 -14.23 14.13 2.11
C GLY A 4 -12.88 13.85 1.44
N ASP A 5 -12.12 14.88 1.08
CA ASP A 5 -10.79 14.72 0.46
C ASP A 5 -9.74 14.13 1.41
N TRP A 6 -9.88 14.39 2.70
CA TRP A 6 -8.90 13.94 3.69
C TRP A 6 -8.79 12.41 3.70
N VAL A 7 -9.90 11.67 3.54
CA VAL A 7 -9.88 10.20 3.46
C VAL A 7 -9.03 9.72 2.28
N LEU A 8 -9.22 10.31 1.10
CA LEU A 8 -8.46 9.95 -0.11
C LEU A 8 -6.97 10.25 0.08
N LYS A 9 -6.64 11.40 0.68
CA LYS A 9 -5.26 11.77 1.01
C LYS A 9 -4.64 10.81 2.02
N THR A 10 -5.40 10.41 3.05
CA THR A 10 -4.95 9.44 4.04
C THR A 10 -4.70 8.08 3.40
N MET A 11 -5.61 7.57 2.55
CA MET A 11 -5.40 6.29 1.86
C MET A 11 -4.17 6.36 0.93
N ALA A 12 -3.99 7.47 0.19
CA ALA A 12 -2.81 7.66 -0.63
C ALA A 12 -1.52 7.69 0.22
N ALA A 13 -1.53 8.38 1.36
CA ALA A 13 -0.39 8.44 2.27
C ALA A 13 -0.05 7.05 2.85
N VAL A 14 -1.05 6.25 3.22
CA VAL A 14 -0.85 4.87 3.67
C VAL A 14 -0.18 4.04 2.58
N VAL A 15 -0.71 4.09 1.35
CA VAL A 15 -0.12 3.35 0.21
C VAL A 15 1.33 3.77 -0.02
N ILE A 16 1.62 5.07 -0.05
CA ILE A 16 2.98 5.60 -0.21
C ILE A 16 3.89 5.11 0.93
N ALA A 17 3.42 5.17 2.18
CA ALA A 17 4.19 4.70 3.33
C ALA A 17 4.52 3.20 3.24
N LEU A 18 3.61 2.37 2.72
CA LEU A 18 3.87 0.96 2.48
C LEU A 18 4.96 0.74 1.43
N TYR A 19 4.97 1.52 0.34
CA TYR A 19 6.06 1.47 -0.66
C TYR A 19 7.40 1.89 -0.06
N VAL A 20 7.43 2.96 0.76
CA VAL A 20 8.66 3.40 1.44
C VAL A 20 9.14 2.33 2.43
N ALA A 21 8.24 1.75 3.23
CA ALA A 21 8.55 0.67 4.16
C ALA A 21 9.09 -0.58 3.45
N LEU A 22 8.51 -0.94 2.30
CA LEU A 22 8.98 -2.05 1.47
C LEU A 22 10.42 -1.85 0.96
N LEU A 23 10.84 -0.61 0.71
CA LEU A 23 12.23 -0.30 0.34
C LEU A 23 13.16 -0.35 1.54
N ALA A 24 12.71 0.15 2.69
CA ALA A 24 13.50 0.22 3.92
C ALA A 24 13.67 -1.14 4.63
N ILE A 25 12.71 -2.06 4.50
CA ILE A 25 12.78 -3.35 5.18
C ILE A 25 13.94 -4.20 4.63
N GLN A 26 14.83 -4.64 5.52
CA GLN A 26 15.98 -5.50 5.19
C GLN A 26 15.71 -6.91 5.70
N PRO A 27 16.13 -7.97 5.01
CA PRO A 27 16.07 -9.32 5.56
C PRO A 27 16.90 -9.38 6.86
N GLY A 28 16.24 -9.58 8.00
CA GLY A 28 16.88 -9.67 9.30
C GLY A 28 17.35 -11.10 9.59
N GLY A 29 18.60 -11.25 10.05
CA GLY A 29 19.24 -12.52 10.40
C GLY A 29 18.95 -12.99 11.83
N GLU A 30 17.75 -12.76 12.35
CA GLU A 30 17.36 -13.26 13.67
C GLU A 30 17.03 -14.76 13.58
N GLY A 31 18.04 -15.64 13.54
CA GLY A 31 18.02 -17.07 13.93
C GLY A 31 16.96 -18.05 13.33
N TRP A 32 15.97 -17.56 12.58
CA TRP A 32 14.74 -18.27 12.23
C TRP A 32 14.54 -18.39 10.70
N GLY A 33 15.53 -17.97 9.91
CA GLY A 33 15.51 -18.04 8.44
C GLY A 33 15.61 -16.65 7.80
N TYR A 34 16.44 -16.55 6.76
CA TYR A 34 16.71 -15.32 6.02
C TYR A 34 15.39 -14.65 5.57
N GLY A 35 15.06 -13.50 6.19
CA GLY A 35 14.00 -12.61 5.70
C GLY A 35 12.56 -12.93 6.12
N TRP A 36 12.35 -13.65 7.23
CA TRP A 36 11.01 -13.79 7.83
C TRP A 36 10.33 -12.47 8.16
N ASN A 37 11.10 -11.43 8.50
CA ASN A 37 10.56 -10.10 8.72
C ASN A 37 9.99 -9.48 7.43
N VAL A 38 10.60 -9.76 6.27
CA VAL A 38 10.05 -9.37 4.96
C VAL A 38 8.74 -10.11 4.70
N ILE A 39 8.69 -11.43 4.93
CA ILE A 39 7.47 -12.22 4.76
C ILE A 39 6.34 -11.73 5.70
N GLY A 40 6.66 -11.51 6.96
CA GLY A 40 5.74 -10.98 7.96
C GLY A 40 5.19 -9.60 7.56
N PHE A 41 6.05 -8.69 7.12
CA PHE A 41 5.61 -7.41 6.59
C PHE A 41 4.64 -7.58 5.42
N LEU A 42 4.93 -8.47 4.48
CA LEU A 42 4.07 -8.70 3.31
C LEU A 42 2.69 -9.27 3.68
N LEU A 43 2.63 -10.19 4.65
CA LEU A 43 1.39 -10.79 5.13
C LEU A 43 0.39 -9.74 5.65
N TYR A 44 0.87 -8.66 6.27
CA TYR A 44 0.02 -7.59 6.79
C TYR A 44 -0.11 -6.40 5.83
N ALA A 45 0.96 -6.04 5.13
CA ALA A 45 1.00 -4.87 4.23
C ALA A 45 0.13 -5.07 2.98
N VAL A 46 0.09 -6.28 2.41
CA VAL A 46 -0.68 -6.56 1.20
C VAL A 46 -2.19 -6.42 1.43
N PRO A 47 -2.80 -7.06 2.44
CA PRO A 47 -4.21 -6.82 2.77
C PRO A 47 -4.48 -5.36 3.13
N GLY A 48 -3.58 -4.72 3.90
CA GLY A 48 -3.72 -3.32 4.28
C GLY A 48 -3.76 -2.36 3.09
N ALA A 49 -2.86 -2.56 2.11
CA ALA A 49 -2.86 -1.80 0.86
C ALA A 49 -4.20 -1.95 0.12
N LEU A 50 -4.64 -3.19 -0.11
CA LEU A 50 -5.87 -3.46 -0.85
C LEU A 50 -7.12 -2.87 -0.18
N LEU A 51 -7.19 -2.94 1.16
CA LEU A 51 -8.26 -2.29 1.93
C LEU A 51 -8.24 -0.78 1.78
N ALA A 52 -7.06 -0.15 1.82
CA ALA A 52 -6.92 1.30 1.58
C ALA A 52 -7.40 1.68 0.17
N GLY A 53 -7.08 0.86 -0.83
CA GLY A 53 -7.57 0.97 -2.19
C GLY A 53 -9.09 0.89 -2.31
N ALA A 54 -9.69 -0.12 -1.67
CA ALA A 54 -11.14 -0.33 -1.68
C ALA A 54 -11.87 0.86 -1.03
N VAL A 55 -11.38 1.36 0.11
CA VAL A 55 -11.92 2.55 0.77
C VAL A 55 -11.78 3.78 -0.12
N ALA A 56 -10.63 3.97 -0.77
CA ALA A 56 -10.42 5.08 -1.70
C ALA A 56 -11.36 5.00 -2.92
N ALA A 57 -11.56 3.82 -3.50
CA ALA A 57 -12.49 3.60 -4.61
C ALA A 57 -13.94 3.88 -4.22
N TRP A 58 -14.38 3.35 -3.06
CA TRP A 58 -15.71 3.60 -2.52
C TRP A 58 -15.95 5.10 -2.28
N ARG A 59 -14.99 5.78 -1.65
CA ARG A 59 -15.09 7.22 -1.36
C ARG A 59 -15.07 8.06 -2.63
N SER A 60 -14.21 7.73 -3.60
CA SER A 60 -14.13 8.44 -4.89
C SER A 60 -15.43 8.32 -5.68
N ARG A 61 -16.11 7.18 -5.65
CA ARG A 61 -17.45 7.01 -6.28
C ARG A 61 -18.51 7.88 -5.59
N LYS A 62 -18.51 7.92 -4.25
CA LYS A 62 -19.50 8.70 -3.47
C LYS A 62 -19.36 10.21 -3.63
N LEU A 63 -18.14 10.72 -3.85
CA LEU A 63 -17.91 12.16 -3.97
C LEU A 63 -18.17 12.71 -5.38
N LEU A 64 -18.60 11.88 -6.36
CA LEU A 64 -18.74 12.23 -7.79
C LEU A 64 -17.49 12.91 -8.39
N MET A 65 -16.36 12.84 -7.68
CA MET A 65 -15.10 13.42 -8.11
C MET A 65 -14.56 12.52 -9.21
N ARG A 66 -14.64 12.99 -10.46
CA ARG A 66 -13.92 12.39 -11.60
C ARG A 66 -12.46 12.22 -11.20
N GLY A 67 -12.05 10.97 -11.01
CA GLY A 67 -10.72 10.48 -10.64
C GLY A 67 -9.62 11.54 -10.48
N THR A 68 -9.60 12.20 -9.32
CA THR A 68 -8.50 13.08 -8.94
C THR A 68 -7.21 12.27 -8.92
N TRP A 69 -6.06 12.92 -9.14
CA TRP A 69 -4.78 12.21 -9.10
C TRP A 69 -4.61 11.45 -7.77
N VAL A 70 -5.02 12.04 -6.65
CA VAL A 70 -4.97 11.41 -5.32
C VAL A 70 -5.75 10.09 -5.26
N SER A 71 -6.97 10.03 -5.80
CA SER A 71 -7.74 8.78 -5.81
C SER A 71 -7.12 7.73 -6.72
N ARG A 72 -6.54 8.14 -7.85
CA ARG A 72 -5.79 7.23 -8.74
C ARG A 72 -4.56 6.64 -8.04
N ILE A 73 -3.78 7.44 -7.31
CA ILE A 73 -2.62 6.94 -6.55
C ILE A 73 -3.07 5.92 -5.51
N ALA A 74 -4.08 6.26 -4.70
CA ALA A 74 -4.57 5.36 -3.66
C ALA A 74 -5.08 4.04 -4.27
N ILE A 75 -5.89 4.10 -5.34
CA ILE A 75 -6.50 2.92 -5.95
C ILE A 75 -5.46 2.11 -6.74
N TYR A 76 -4.80 2.69 -7.75
CA TYR A 76 -3.87 1.93 -8.58
C TYR A 76 -2.60 1.55 -7.81
N GLY A 77 -2.10 2.41 -6.93
CA GLY A 77 -0.97 2.10 -6.07
C GLY A 77 -1.28 0.93 -5.12
N SER A 78 -2.47 0.89 -4.53
CA SER A 78 -2.86 -0.26 -3.70
C SER A 78 -2.97 -1.58 -4.47
N VAL A 79 -3.49 -1.54 -5.70
CA VAL A 79 -3.66 -2.73 -6.54
C VAL A 79 -2.33 -3.20 -7.10
N ALA A 80 -1.40 -2.28 -7.39
CA ALA A 80 -0.06 -2.60 -7.84
C ALA A 80 0.85 -3.10 -6.70
N PHE A 81 0.56 -2.72 -5.45
CA PHE A 81 1.41 -3.03 -4.30
C PHE A 81 1.71 -4.54 -4.16
N PRO A 82 0.75 -5.48 -4.19
CA PRO A 82 1.05 -6.91 -4.06
C PRO A 82 2.05 -7.43 -5.09
N LEU A 83 1.93 -6.98 -6.35
CA LEU A 83 2.84 -7.37 -7.42
C LEU A 83 4.24 -6.81 -7.18
N VAL A 84 4.35 -5.53 -6.85
CA VAL A 84 5.64 -4.90 -6.54
C VAL A 84 6.28 -5.55 -5.31
N ALA A 85 5.48 -5.83 -4.29
CA ALA A 85 5.92 -6.46 -3.06
C ALA A 85 6.45 -7.88 -3.31
N ALA A 86 5.79 -8.67 -4.16
CA ALA A 86 6.28 -9.98 -4.58
C ALA A 86 7.61 -9.91 -5.36
N ILE A 87 7.77 -8.92 -6.25
CA ILE A 87 9.01 -8.70 -7.01
C ILE A 87 10.14 -8.32 -6.05
N ILE A 88 9.92 -7.34 -5.18
CA ILE A 88 10.93 -6.87 -4.23
C ILE A 88 11.31 -7.96 -3.23
N ALA A 89 10.33 -8.76 -2.77
CA ALA A 89 10.60 -9.92 -1.92
C ALA A 89 11.57 -10.90 -2.57
N ARG A 90 11.37 -11.23 -3.85
CA ARG A 90 12.29 -12.12 -4.60
C ARG A 90 13.68 -11.55 -4.82
N ILE A 91 13.84 -10.23 -4.79
CA ILE A 91 15.15 -9.58 -4.93
C ILE A 91 15.88 -9.57 -3.58
N LYS A 92 15.14 -9.47 -2.47
CA LYS A 92 15.69 -9.34 -1.12
C LYS A 92 15.87 -10.66 -0.36
N LEU A 93 15.14 -11.71 -0.73
CA LEU A 93 15.21 -13.06 -0.17
C LEU A 93 16.08 -13.95 -1.05
#